data_AF-A0A6J7LZK7-F1
#
_entry.id   AF-A0A6J7LZK7-F1
#
_cell.length_a   1.000
_cell.length_b   1.000
_cell.length_c   1.000
_cell.angle_alpha   90.00
_cell.angle_beta   90.00
_cell.angle_gamma   90.00
#
_symmetry.space_group_name_H-M   'P 1'
#
loop_
_entity.id
_entity.type
_entity.pdbx_description
1 polymer ?
#
loop_
_entity_poly.entity_id
_entity_poly.type
_entity_poly.pdbx_seq_one_letter_code
_entity_poly.pdbx_strand_id
1 'polypeptide(L)'
;MIGIIGIITPIFQSHGSQSGLHGLAIGSLIFHVLGISIWVGGLISLFFMAEEVRFIALPRFSSVALWAALIVTASGATNAWTRLNFISAWSSKYAYIVIAKIVLTAVLIGFGYKQRKFILNNLTGSTKMVRLILNELLIMLVATALGAWLARSAPPLVNGVEPNVDRSLSITGIQMPAAPTLSNLLWGYEADGIFIGLLVVATLLYIRGVVILHKVGVKWPVGRTISFALGIAAIDYATSGGLGLYSHFAFSFHMIAHMILGMVAPIGIILGAPITLALRTFPSGRDENERGMKGLLVAILHSKPLALLTHPIVALAFFDGSLFIMYFTSLFGNLMTGHSGHLLMNIHFILAGMLFFHVIVGIDPNPRKVPHLVRIIVLFAAMSIHAFFSIALMSSSALLDGGYFASLQRPWFIDLIADQKLGGSIGWAMGEIPIVIALIATFIQWVRDDAREAKRLDRNSDRLLSEGKPDALVEYNQYLAKLAENDRRKN
;
A
#
# COMPACT_ATOMS: atom_id res chain seq x y z
N MET A 1 2.96 14.14 -11.80
CA MET A 1 2.52 13.83 -10.42
C MET A 1 1.65 14.93 -9.83
N ILE A 2 2.07 16.20 -9.81
CA ILE A 2 1.25 17.33 -9.30
C ILE A 2 -0.12 17.41 -10.02
N GLY A 3 -0.16 17.26 -11.34
CA GLY A 3 -1.42 17.22 -12.09
C GLY A 3 -2.35 16.05 -11.75
N ILE A 4 -1.82 14.91 -11.31
CA ILE A 4 -2.64 13.76 -10.87
C ILE A 4 -3.31 14.08 -9.53
N ILE A 5 -2.59 14.72 -8.61
CA ILE A 5 -3.13 15.17 -7.32
C ILE A 5 -4.30 16.14 -7.57
N GLY A 6 -4.11 17.14 -8.44
CA GLY A 6 -5.16 18.10 -8.78
C GLY A 6 -6.43 17.47 -9.39
N ILE A 7 -6.28 16.38 -10.15
CA ILE A 7 -7.41 15.68 -10.78
C ILE A 7 -8.15 14.76 -9.77
N ILE A 8 -7.46 14.22 -8.77
CA ILE A 8 -8.05 13.31 -7.78
C ILE A 8 -8.80 14.08 -6.68
N THR A 9 -8.30 15.24 -6.25
CA THR A 9 -8.88 15.99 -5.12
C THR A 9 -10.40 16.21 -5.21
N PRO A 10 -10.98 16.60 -6.36
CA PRO A 10 -12.44 16.80 -6.47
C PRO A 10 -13.25 15.52 -6.27
N ILE A 11 -12.66 14.33 -6.46
CA ILE A 11 -13.35 13.05 -6.31
C ILE A 11 -13.72 12.79 -4.84
N PHE A 12 -12.86 13.22 -3.90
CA PHE A 12 -13.14 13.10 -2.47
C PHE A 12 -14.27 14.03 -2.00
N GLN A 13 -14.63 15.05 -2.80
CA GLN A 13 -15.76 15.94 -2.54
C GLN A 13 -17.04 15.50 -3.25
N SER A 14 -17.01 14.39 -4.00
CA SER A 14 -18.20 13.91 -4.70
C SER A 14 -19.19 13.33 -3.69
N HIS A 15 -20.32 14.02 -3.50
CA HIS A 15 -21.49 13.57 -2.72
C HIS A 15 -22.27 12.43 -3.40
N GLY A 16 -21.67 11.71 -4.35
CA GLY A 16 -22.33 10.84 -5.30
C GLY A 16 -22.78 9.47 -4.78
N SER A 17 -22.98 9.32 -3.48
CA SER A 17 -23.33 8.05 -2.85
C SER A 17 -24.41 8.27 -1.78
N GLN A 18 -25.65 8.33 -2.26
CA GLN A 18 -26.83 8.17 -1.42
C GLN A 18 -27.14 6.68 -1.14
N SER A 19 -26.44 5.73 -1.77
CA SER A 19 -26.83 4.30 -1.79
C SER A 19 -26.10 3.37 -0.80
N GLY A 20 -25.36 3.90 0.18
CA GLY A 20 -24.71 3.09 1.23
C GLY A 20 -23.48 2.27 0.80
N LEU A 21 -22.97 2.45 -0.43
CA LEU A 21 -21.72 1.85 -0.93
C LEU A 21 -20.67 2.92 -1.26
N HIS A 22 -20.47 3.84 -0.32
CA HIS A 22 -19.71 5.07 -0.53
C HIS A 22 -18.22 4.80 -0.84
N GLY A 23 -17.59 3.95 -0.03
CA GLY A 23 -16.16 3.61 -0.16
C GLY A 23 -15.83 2.96 -1.51
N LEU A 24 -16.65 2.00 -1.94
CA LEU A 24 -16.46 1.32 -3.22
C LEU A 24 -16.66 2.26 -4.41
N ALA A 25 -17.65 3.15 -4.35
CA ALA A 25 -17.94 4.10 -5.42
C ALA A 25 -16.83 5.14 -5.59
N ILE A 26 -16.33 5.73 -4.49
CA ILE A 26 -15.22 6.70 -4.54
C ILE A 26 -13.92 6.02 -4.99
N GLY A 27 -13.59 4.87 -4.38
CA GLY A 27 -12.34 4.18 -4.71
C GLY A 27 -12.27 3.72 -6.15
N SER A 28 -13.35 3.12 -6.66
CA SER A 28 -13.43 2.76 -8.08
C SER A 28 -13.29 3.98 -9.00
N LEU A 29 -13.90 5.12 -8.65
CA LEU A 29 -13.79 6.35 -9.44
C LEU A 29 -12.35 6.91 -9.47
N ILE A 30 -11.61 6.83 -8.37
CA ILE A 30 -10.18 7.23 -8.33
C ILE A 30 -9.37 6.39 -9.32
N PHE A 31 -9.52 5.07 -9.29
CA PHE A 31 -8.84 4.19 -10.25
C PHE A 31 -9.29 4.43 -11.69
N HIS A 32 -10.57 4.73 -11.91
CA HIS A 32 -11.11 5.06 -13.22
C HIS A 32 -10.45 6.32 -13.80
N VAL A 33 -10.38 7.38 -13.01
CA VAL A 33 -9.80 8.66 -13.44
C VAL A 33 -8.29 8.56 -13.64
N LEU A 34 -7.59 7.81 -12.78
CA LEU A 34 -6.17 7.47 -12.99
C LEU A 34 -5.95 6.72 -14.30
N GLY A 35 -6.76 5.69 -14.58
CA GLY A 35 -6.69 4.91 -15.80
C GLY A 35 -6.95 5.76 -17.05
N ILE A 36 -8.00 6.58 -17.05
CA ILE A 36 -8.31 7.49 -18.17
C ILE A 36 -7.17 8.49 -18.35
N SER A 37 -6.63 9.07 -17.28
CA SER A 37 -5.53 10.05 -17.35
C SER A 37 -4.28 9.45 -18.01
N ILE A 38 -3.93 8.21 -17.66
CA ILE A 38 -2.79 7.49 -18.26
C ILE A 38 -3.08 7.18 -19.74
N TRP A 39 -4.28 6.71 -20.06
CA TRP A 39 -4.64 6.31 -21.42
C TRP A 39 -4.76 7.52 -22.37
N VAL A 40 -5.58 8.50 -22.02
CA VAL A 40 -5.82 9.69 -22.84
C VAL A 40 -4.55 10.55 -22.90
N GLY A 41 -3.90 10.80 -21.76
CA GLY A 41 -2.68 11.60 -21.70
C GLY A 41 -1.55 10.97 -22.52
N GLY A 42 -1.42 9.64 -22.52
CA GLY A 42 -0.42 8.96 -23.34
C GLY A 42 -0.73 8.96 -24.83
N LEU A 43 -2.01 8.85 -25.25
CA LEU A 43 -2.40 9.01 -26.66
C LEU A 43 -2.13 10.42 -27.18
N ILE A 44 -2.47 11.45 -26.40
CA ILE A 44 -2.17 12.85 -26.71
C ILE A 44 -0.66 13.03 -26.85
N SER A 45 0.12 12.48 -25.90
CA SER A 45 1.58 12.54 -25.93
C SER A 45 2.14 11.89 -27.19
N LEU A 46 1.66 10.70 -27.57
CA LEU A 46 2.06 10.03 -28.81
C LEU A 46 1.73 10.85 -30.06
N PHE A 47 0.58 11.52 -30.08
CA PHE A 47 0.17 12.36 -31.20
C PHE A 47 1.09 13.56 -31.43
N PHE A 48 1.58 14.20 -30.36
CA PHE A 48 2.47 15.35 -30.44
C PHE A 48 3.96 15.00 -30.54
N MET A 49 4.36 13.75 -30.25
CA MET A 49 5.74 13.30 -30.42
C MET A 49 6.17 13.28 -31.89
N ALA A 50 7.44 13.61 -32.14
CA ALA A 50 8.11 13.40 -33.42
C ALA A 50 8.06 11.92 -33.83
N GLU A 51 8.02 11.65 -35.14
CA GLU A 51 7.80 10.32 -35.70
C GLU A 51 8.81 9.28 -35.20
N GLU A 52 10.09 9.65 -35.17
CA GLU A 52 11.20 8.81 -34.70
C GLU A 52 11.01 8.35 -33.24
N VAL A 53 10.62 9.28 -32.37
CA VAL A 53 10.36 9.01 -30.95
C VAL A 53 9.08 8.20 -30.77
N ARG A 54 8.03 8.53 -31.54
CA ARG A 54 6.74 7.84 -31.52
C ARG A 54 6.90 6.36 -31.88
N PHE A 55 7.73 6.04 -32.87
CA PHE A 55 8.03 4.66 -33.27
C PHE A 55 8.55 3.82 -32.10
N ILE A 56 9.45 4.40 -31.29
CA ILE A 56 10.03 3.73 -30.12
C ILE A 56 9.02 3.65 -28.96
N ALA A 57 8.21 4.69 -28.77
CA ALA A 57 7.27 4.79 -27.65
C ALA A 57 6.01 3.91 -27.83
N LEU A 58 5.55 3.72 -29.08
CA LEU A 58 4.26 3.09 -29.39
C LEU A 58 4.10 1.67 -28.82
N PRO A 59 5.06 0.74 -28.96
CA PRO A 59 4.91 -0.62 -28.40
C PRO A 59 4.85 -0.65 -26.87
N ARG A 60 5.62 0.24 -26.22
CA ARG A 60 5.62 0.39 -24.76
C ARG A 60 4.29 0.95 -24.28
N PHE A 61 3.84 2.02 -24.92
CA PHE A 61 2.57 2.64 -24.58
C PHE A 61 1.39 1.69 -24.82
N SER A 62 1.39 0.89 -25.89
CA SER A 62 0.35 -0.11 -26.15
C SER A 62 0.17 -1.13 -25.02
N SER A 63 1.26 -1.46 -24.30
CA SER A 63 1.17 -2.31 -23.10
C SER A 63 0.56 -1.56 -21.92
N VAL A 64 0.96 -0.30 -21.70
CA VAL A 64 0.42 0.57 -20.65
C VAL A 64 -1.06 0.89 -20.89
N ALA A 65 -1.43 1.20 -22.12
CA ALA A 65 -2.80 1.50 -22.55
C ALA A 65 -3.74 0.31 -22.33
N LEU A 66 -3.27 -0.94 -22.51
CA LEU A 66 -4.07 -2.11 -22.17
C LEU A 66 -4.35 -2.20 -20.68
N TRP A 67 -3.35 -2.00 -19.83
CA TRP A 67 -3.57 -1.98 -18.38
C TRP A 67 -4.51 -0.85 -17.97
N ALA A 68 -4.34 0.34 -18.57
CA ALA A 68 -5.24 1.46 -18.35
C ALA A 68 -6.68 1.11 -18.79
N ALA A 69 -6.86 0.52 -19.97
CA ALA A 69 -8.18 0.09 -20.46
C ALA A 69 -8.83 -0.95 -19.53
N LEU A 70 -8.06 -1.93 -19.03
CA LEU A 70 -8.55 -2.90 -18.05
C LEU A 70 -8.98 -2.22 -16.75
N ILE A 71 -8.16 -1.31 -16.22
CA ILE A 71 -8.48 -0.55 -14.99
C ILE A 71 -9.74 0.28 -15.21
N VAL A 72 -9.85 1.03 -16.31
CA VAL A 72 -11.01 1.87 -16.64
C VAL A 72 -12.28 1.02 -16.81
N THR A 73 -12.18 -0.13 -17.46
CA THR A 73 -13.32 -1.03 -17.67
C THR A 73 -13.78 -1.65 -16.36
N ALA A 74 -12.85 -2.20 -15.56
CA ALA A 74 -13.19 -2.81 -14.27
C ALA A 74 -13.77 -1.79 -13.29
N SER A 75 -13.09 -0.64 -13.12
CA SER A 75 -13.59 0.45 -12.25
C SER A 75 -14.93 1.03 -12.73
N GLY A 76 -15.11 1.18 -14.05
CA GLY A 76 -16.36 1.65 -14.64
C GLY A 76 -17.51 0.67 -14.43
N ALA A 77 -17.24 -0.64 -14.53
CA ALA A 77 -18.21 -1.69 -14.24
C ALA A 77 -18.59 -1.72 -12.76
N THR A 78 -17.62 -1.60 -11.84
CA THR A 78 -17.87 -1.48 -10.40
C THR A 78 -18.74 -0.25 -10.10
N ASN A 79 -18.41 0.91 -10.66
CA ASN A 79 -19.18 2.15 -10.43
C ASN A 79 -20.58 2.10 -11.06
N ALA A 80 -20.75 1.42 -12.18
CA ALA A 80 -22.07 1.14 -12.75
C ALA A 80 -22.88 0.22 -11.83
N TRP A 81 -22.26 -0.85 -11.31
CA TRP A 81 -22.91 -1.80 -10.42
C TRP A 81 -23.38 -1.17 -9.11
N THR A 82 -22.60 -0.27 -8.49
CA THR A 82 -23.03 0.42 -7.26
C THR A 82 -24.26 1.30 -7.43
N ARG A 83 -24.67 1.59 -8.67
CA ARG A 83 -25.82 2.46 -9.02
C ARG A 83 -26.92 1.77 -9.81
N LEU A 84 -26.64 0.62 -10.43
CA LEU A 84 -27.56 -0.13 -11.32
C LEU A 84 -27.79 -1.58 -10.84
N ASN A 85 -27.57 -1.89 -9.57
CA ASN A 85 -27.75 -3.24 -9.00
C ASN A 85 -29.21 -3.65 -8.75
N PHE A 86 -30.20 -2.90 -9.25
CA PHE A 86 -31.63 -3.20 -9.09
C PHE A 86 -32.40 -3.01 -10.41
N ILE A 87 -33.52 -3.72 -10.57
CA ILE A 87 -34.22 -3.87 -11.86
C ILE A 87 -34.75 -2.53 -12.39
N SER A 88 -35.39 -1.71 -11.54
CA SER A 88 -35.96 -0.41 -11.96
C SER A 88 -34.90 0.63 -12.35
N ALA A 89 -33.61 0.40 -12.03
CA ALA A 89 -32.53 1.27 -12.44
C ALA A 89 -32.32 1.27 -13.97
N TRP A 90 -32.62 0.15 -14.64
CA TRP A 90 -32.28 -0.08 -16.05
C TRP A 90 -33.13 0.72 -17.04
N SER A 91 -34.30 1.21 -16.62
CA SER A 91 -35.13 2.10 -17.43
C SER A 91 -34.77 3.59 -17.27
N SER A 92 -33.76 3.91 -16.47
CA SER A 92 -33.37 5.30 -16.18
C SER A 92 -32.52 5.94 -17.29
N LYS A 93 -32.56 7.28 -17.39
CA LYS A 93 -31.61 8.05 -18.24
C LYS A 93 -30.16 7.75 -17.89
N TYR A 94 -29.89 7.50 -16.61
CA TYR A 94 -28.57 7.13 -16.09
C TYR A 94 -28.08 5.81 -16.74
N ALA A 95 -28.93 4.78 -16.80
CA ALA A 95 -28.59 3.49 -17.41
C ALA A 95 -28.26 3.62 -18.90
N TYR A 96 -29.01 4.43 -19.66
CA TYR A 96 -28.72 4.64 -21.08
C TYR A 96 -27.36 5.31 -21.33
N ILE A 97 -26.95 6.27 -20.49
CA ILE A 97 -25.61 6.87 -20.57
C ILE A 97 -24.53 5.83 -20.25
N VAL A 98 -24.76 4.97 -19.25
CA VAL A 98 -23.83 3.87 -18.91
C VAL A 98 -23.69 2.89 -20.08
N ILE A 99 -24.80 2.47 -20.70
CA ILE A 99 -24.79 1.59 -21.88
C ILE A 99 -24.02 2.24 -23.04
N ALA A 100 -24.26 3.52 -23.32
CA ALA A 100 -23.51 4.26 -24.33
C ALA A 100 -21.99 4.25 -24.05
N LYS A 101 -21.58 4.46 -22.79
CA LYS A 101 -20.16 4.36 -22.40
C LYS A 101 -19.61 2.95 -22.60
N ILE A 102 -20.36 1.90 -22.25
CA ILE A 102 -19.93 0.49 -22.47
C ILE A 102 -19.67 0.24 -23.96
N VAL A 103 -20.57 0.68 -24.84
CA VAL A 103 -20.39 0.55 -26.29
C VAL A 103 -19.16 1.31 -26.77
N LEU A 104 -18.96 2.56 -26.34
CA LEU A 104 -17.78 3.35 -26.69
C LEU A 104 -16.48 2.70 -26.20
N THR A 105 -16.46 2.15 -24.98
CA THR A 105 -15.32 1.43 -24.44
C THR A 105 -15.02 0.17 -25.26
N ALA A 106 -16.03 -0.61 -25.66
CA ALA A 106 -15.84 -1.77 -26.52
C ALA A 106 -15.24 -1.38 -27.89
N VAL A 107 -15.71 -0.27 -28.48
CA VAL A 107 -15.15 0.29 -29.71
C VAL A 107 -13.68 0.67 -29.51
N LEU A 108 -13.35 1.41 -28.44
CA LEU A 108 -11.96 1.80 -28.11
C LEU A 108 -11.02 0.61 -27.94
N ILE A 109 -11.47 -0.46 -27.26
CA ILE A 109 -10.70 -1.71 -27.14
C ILE A 109 -10.44 -2.31 -28.54
N GLY A 110 -11.43 -2.28 -29.43
CA GLY A 110 -11.28 -2.69 -30.83
C GLY A 110 -10.25 -1.86 -31.61
N PHE A 111 -10.20 -0.54 -31.38
CA PHE A 111 -9.15 0.32 -31.91
C PHE A 111 -7.76 -0.05 -31.38
N GLY A 112 -7.62 -0.28 -30.07
CA GLY A 112 -6.37 -0.74 -29.46
C GLY A 112 -5.88 -2.09 -30.01
N TYR A 113 -6.80 -3.03 -30.30
CA TYR A 113 -6.46 -4.28 -30.98
C TYR A 113 -5.92 -4.04 -32.40
N LYS A 114 -6.58 -3.16 -33.19
CA LYS A 114 -6.08 -2.78 -34.51
C LYS A 114 -4.69 -2.13 -34.43
N GLN A 115 -4.47 -1.24 -33.47
CA GLN A 115 -3.17 -0.60 -33.24
C GLN A 115 -2.07 -1.64 -32.96
N ARG A 116 -2.37 -2.67 -32.15
CA ARG A 116 -1.44 -3.79 -31.89
C ARG A 116 -1.11 -4.57 -33.16
N LYS A 117 -2.10 -4.83 -34.02
CA LYS A 117 -1.88 -5.48 -35.31
C LYS A 117 -0.99 -4.63 -36.24
N PHE A 118 -1.13 -3.31 -36.21
CA PHE A 118 -0.26 -2.39 -36.96
C PHE A 118 1.20 -2.44 -36.47
N ILE A 119 1.41 -2.51 -35.16
CA ILE A 119 2.75 -2.65 -34.56
C ILE A 119 3.40 -3.95 -35.04
N LEU A 120 2.67 -5.07 -35.04
CA LEU A 120 3.18 -6.37 -35.48
C LEU A 120 3.54 -6.41 -36.97
N ASN A 121 2.88 -5.59 -37.79
CA ASN A 121 3.08 -5.54 -39.24
C ASN A 121 4.11 -4.47 -39.69
N ASN A 122 4.84 -3.82 -38.77
CA ASN A 122 5.82 -2.75 -39.06
C ASN A 122 5.27 -1.58 -39.91
N LEU A 123 3.97 -1.28 -39.79
CA LEU A 123 3.31 -0.16 -40.50
C LEU A 123 3.32 1.15 -39.69
N THR A 124 4.28 1.26 -38.77
CA THR A 124 4.48 2.38 -37.85
C THR A 124 4.97 3.62 -38.62
N GLY A 125 4.29 4.75 -38.45
CA GLY A 125 4.57 6.01 -39.18
C GLY A 125 3.55 6.34 -40.28
N SER A 126 2.75 5.36 -40.73
CA SER A 126 1.76 5.60 -41.80
C SER A 126 0.69 6.65 -41.41
N THR A 127 0.18 7.40 -42.39
CA THR A 127 -0.98 8.31 -42.22
C THR A 127 -2.20 7.58 -41.65
N LYS A 128 -2.35 6.28 -41.96
CA LYS A 128 -3.37 5.39 -41.39
C LYS A 128 -3.23 5.23 -39.87
N MET A 129 -2.00 5.15 -39.35
CA MET A 129 -1.72 5.09 -37.92
C MET A 129 -2.11 6.39 -37.22
N VAL A 130 -1.73 7.54 -37.79
CA VAL A 130 -2.10 8.85 -37.22
C VAL A 130 -3.62 9.04 -37.20
N ARG A 131 -4.31 8.64 -38.28
CA ARG A 131 -5.78 8.63 -38.33
C ARG A 131 -6.40 7.71 -37.28
N LEU A 132 -5.78 6.55 -37.00
CA LEU A 132 -6.24 5.64 -35.95
C LEU A 132 -6.14 6.30 -34.56
N ILE A 133 -5.01 6.93 -34.24
CA ILE A 133 -4.80 7.65 -32.98
C ILE A 133 -5.79 8.81 -32.85
N LEU A 134 -6.01 9.57 -33.92
CA LEU A 134 -6.97 10.69 -33.93
C LEU A 134 -8.41 10.21 -33.71
N ASN A 135 -8.80 9.10 -34.36
CA ASN A 135 -10.12 8.50 -34.14
C ASN A 135 -10.29 8.01 -32.70
N GLU A 136 -9.26 7.39 -32.12
CA GLU A 136 -9.27 6.96 -30.72
C GLU A 136 -9.41 8.17 -29.78
N LEU A 137 -8.67 9.26 -30.02
CA LEU A 137 -8.77 10.51 -29.25
C LEU A 137 -10.16 11.16 -29.33
N LEU A 138 -10.79 11.17 -30.51
CA LEU A 138 -12.15 11.70 -30.67
C LEU A 138 -13.18 10.88 -29.87
N ILE A 139 -13.10 9.56 -29.93
CA ILE A 139 -14.00 8.68 -29.17
C ILE A 139 -13.75 8.83 -27.67
N MET A 140 -12.49 8.97 -27.25
CA MET A 140 -12.12 9.26 -25.86
C MET A 140 -12.70 10.58 -25.36
N LEU A 141 -12.67 11.63 -26.18
CA LEU A 141 -13.25 12.92 -25.85
C LEU A 141 -14.76 12.78 -25.58
N VAL A 142 -15.48 12.06 -26.45
CA VAL A 142 -16.91 11.78 -26.29
C VAL A 142 -17.17 10.95 -25.03
N ALA A 143 -16.42 9.86 -24.82
CA ALA A 143 -16.56 9.00 -23.65
C ALA A 143 -16.31 9.75 -22.33
N THR A 144 -15.32 10.64 -22.32
CA THR A 144 -14.98 11.50 -21.17
C THR A 144 -16.06 12.55 -20.93
N ALA A 145 -16.58 13.19 -21.99
CA ALA A 145 -17.69 14.14 -21.89
C ALA A 145 -18.97 13.49 -21.34
N LEU A 146 -19.31 12.28 -21.80
CA LEU A 146 -20.40 11.48 -21.23
C LEU A 146 -20.14 11.11 -19.77
N GLY A 147 -18.89 10.80 -19.40
CA GLY A 147 -18.50 10.59 -18.00
C GLY A 147 -18.72 11.81 -17.13
N ALA A 148 -18.32 13.00 -17.60
CA ALA A 148 -18.54 14.26 -16.90
C ALA A 148 -20.02 14.65 -16.81
N TRP A 149 -20.83 14.25 -17.79
CA TRP A 149 -22.28 14.40 -17.73
C TRP A 149 -22.91 13.45 -16.71
N LEU A 150 -22.48 12.18 -16.70
CA LEU A 150 -22.94 11.17 -15.74
C LEU A 150 -22.60 11.57 -14.29
N ALA A 151 -21.43 12.16 -14.06
CA ALA A 151 -21.01 12.64 -12.73
C ALA A 151 -21.91 13.74 -12.15
N ARG A 152 -22.65 14.46 -13.00
CA ARG A 152 -23.60 15.52 -12.62
C ARG A 152 -25.06 15.04 -12.63
N SER A 153 -25.29 13.81 -13.06
CA SER A 153 -26.64 13.22 -13.16
C SER A 153 -26.98 12.52 -11.85
N ALA A 154 -28.20 12.73 -11.35
CA ALA A 154 -28.68 12.02 -10.17
C ALA A 154 -28.73 10.50 -10.44
N PRO A 155 -28.19 9.66 -9.55
CA PRO A 155 -28.34 8.21 -9.67
C PRO A 155 -29.82 7.81 -9.50
N PRO A 156 -30.25 6.67 -10.07
CA PRO A 156 -31.60 6.19 -9.86
C PRO A 156 -31.82 5.79 -8.40
N LEU A 157 -33.02 6.05 -7.88
CA LEU A 157 -33.42 5.67 -6.53
C LEU A 157 -34.07 4.28 -6.53
N VAL A 158 -33.80 3.48 -5.51
CA VAL A 158 -34.45 2.18 -5.31
C VAL A 158 -35.93 2.43 -5.00
N ASN A 159 -36.81 2.03 -5.92
CA ASN A 159 -38.27 2.24 -5.83
C ASN A 159 -38.72 3.70 -5.62
N GLY A 160 -37.89 4.68 -5.99
CA GLY A 160 -38.20 6.10 -5.80
C GLY A 160 -38.18 6.57 -4.33
N VAL A 161 -37.71 5.71 -3.41
CA VAL A 161 -37.62 6.02 -1.98
C VAL A 161 -36.23 6.57 -1.68
N GLU A 162 -36.15 7.74 -1.04
CA GLU A 162 -34.88 8.23 -0.52
C GLU A 162 -34.41 7.31 0.62
N PRO A 163 -33.10 6.98 0.68
CA PRO A 163 -32.54 6.19 1.76
C PRO A 163 -32.92 6.79 3.12
N ASN A 164 -33.21 5.94 4.11
CA ASN A 164 -33.36 6.42 5.48
C ASN A 164 -32.00 6.96 5.95
N VAL A 165 -31.84 8.29 5.91
CA VAL A 165 -30.60 8.96 6.31
C VAL A 165 -30.56 8.97 7.84
N ASP A 166 -29.96 7.92 8.40
CA ASP A 166 -29.56 7.95 9.80
C ASP A 166 -28.37 8.90 9.99
N ARG A 167 -28.15 9.31 11.24
CA ARG A 167 -27.08 10.26 11.60
C ARG A 167 -25.69 9.73 11.27
N SER A 168 -25.49 8.42 11.36
CA SER A 168 -24.26 7.75 10.95
C SER A 168 -24.01 7.82 9.47
N LEU A 169 -25.02 7.65 8.63
CA LEU A 169 -24.89 7.69 7.18
C LEU A 169 -24.50 9.09 6.73
N SER A 170 -25.03 10.13 7.38
CA SER A 170 -24.65 11.52 7.06
C SER A 170 -23.23 11.89 7.50
N ILE A 171 -22.71 11.29 8.58
CA ILE A 171 -21.35 11.56 9.09
C ILE A 171 -20.30 10.67 8.41
N THR A 172 -20.57 9.36 8.31
CA THR A 172 -19.59 8.34 7.90
C THR A 172 -19.74 7.92 6.44
N GLY A 173 -20.91 8.15 5.83
CA GLY A 173 -21.26 7.58 4.52
C GLY A 173 -21.59 6.09 4.57
N ILE A 174 -21.66 5.49 5.76
CA ILE A 174 -21.96 4.08 6.01
C ILE A 174 -23.18 4.00 6.94
N GLN A 175 -24.09 3.07 6.64
CA GLN A 175 -25.26 2.84 7.49
C GLN A 175 -24.84 2.26 8.86
N MET A 176 -25.52 2.61 9.95
CA MET A 176 -25.21 2.06 11.28
C MET A 176 -25.31 0.53 11.26
N PRO A 177 -24.21 -0.21 11.53
CA PRO A 177 -24.29 -1.66 11.59
C PRO A 177 -25.03 -2.11 12.85
N ALA A 178 -25.60 -3.32 12.78
CA ALA A 178 -26.13 -4.00 13.95
C ALA A 178 -25.04 -4.19 15.02
N ALA A 179 -25.44 -4.48 16.26
CA ALA A 179 -24.50 -4.71 17.35
C ALA A 179 -23.41 -5.74 16.97
N PRO A 180 -22.16 -5.52 17.40
CA PRO A 180 -21.05 -6.41 17.07
C PRO A 180 -21.31 -7.80 17.64
N THR A 181 -21.37 -8.78 16.76
CA THR A 181 -21.38 -10.21 17.09
C THR A 181 -20.20 -10.87 16.39
N LEU A 182 -19.77 -12.05 16.85
CA LEU A 182 -18.69 -12.78 16.17
C LEU A 182 -19.00 -13.01 14.69
N SER A 183 -20.24 -13.33 14.36
CA SER A 183 -20.69 -13.51 12.98
C SER A 183 -20.58 -12.21 12.17
N ASN A 184 -21.10 -11.09 12.69
CA ASN A 184 -21.05 -9.81 11.99
C ASN A 184 -19.60 -9.31 11.83
N LEU A 185 -18.73 -9.58 12.81
CA LEU A 185 -17.33 -9.18 12.74
C LEU A 185 -16.57 -10.00 11.70
N LEU A 186 -16.80 -11.32 11.63
CA LEU A 186 -16.11 -12.20 10.68
C LEU A 186 -16.63 -12.07 9.24
N TRP A 187 -17.94 -11.92 9.07
CA TRP A 187 -18.59 -11.96 7.75
C TRP A 187 -19.10 -10.61 7.25
N GLY A 188 -19.13 -9.59 8.11
CA GLY A 188 -19.42 -8.22 7.68
C GLY A 188 -18.38 -7.77 6.65
N TYR A 189 -18.81 -6.99 5.67
CA TYR A 189 -17.93 -6.49 4.62
C TYR A 189 -18.48 -5.19 4.04
N GLU A 190 -17.72 -4.11 4.21
CA GLU A 190 -17.97 -2.79 3.61
C GLU A 190 -16.78 -2.44 2.72
N ALA A 191 -16.94 -2.62 1.42
CA ALA A 191 -15.83 -2.59 0.48
C ALA A 191 -15.20 -1.18 0.36
N ASP A 192 -13.93 -1.05 0.76
CA ASP A 192 -13.13 0.14 0.45
C ASP A 192 -12.48 0.00 -0.92
N GLY A 193 -13.01 0.73 -1.91
CA GLY A 193 -12.56 0.61 -3.29
C GLY A 193 -11.11 1.04 -3.50
N ILE A 194 -10.55 1.91 -2.65
CA ILE A 194 -9.16 2.36 -2.75
C ILE A 194 -8.26 1.22 -2.28
N PHE A 195 -8.50 0.68 -1.10
CA PHE A 195 -7.70 -0.42 -0.57
C PHE A 195 -7.83 -1.68 -1.42
N ILE A 196 -9.04 -2.09 -1.82
CA ILE A 196 -9.24 -3.24 -2.71
C ILE A 196 -8.43 -3.06 -4.00
N GLY A 197 -8.51 -1.89 -4.65
CA GLY A 197 -7.76 -1.64 -5.87
C GLY A 197 -6.24 -1.68 -5.66
N LEU A 198 -5.73 -1.09 -4.57
CA LEU A 198 -4.30 -1.14 -4.22
C LEU A 198 -3.83 -2.57 -3.94
N LEU A 199 -4.61 -3.34 -3.18
CA LEU A 199 -4.31 -4.73 -2.84
C LEU A 199 -4.34 -5.65 -4.06
N VAL A 200 -5.30 -5.46 -4.98
CA VAL A 200 -5.35 -6.19 -6.25
C VAL A 200 -4.10 -5.87 -7.09
N VAL A 201 -3.73 -4.59 -7.22
CA VAL A 201 -2.52 -4.19 -7.97
C VAL A 201 -1.27 -4.80 -7.34
N ALA A 202 -1.11 -4.69 -6.01
CA ALA A 202 0.03 -5.27 -5.29
C ALA A 202 0.10 -6.79 -5.50
N THR A 203 -1.04 -7.48 -5.39
CA THR A 203 -1.15 -8.93 -5.58
C THR A 203 -0.78 -9.35 -7.01
N LEU A 204 -1.32 -8.68 -8.02
CA LEU A 204 -1.02 -8.97 -9.42
C LEU A 204 0.47 -8.75 -9.75
N LEU A 205 1.06 -7.67 -9.23
CA LEU A 205 2.49 -7.40 -9.40
C LEU A 205 3.36 -8.46 -8.71
N TYR A 206 2.99 -8.87 -7.49
CA TYR A 206 3.70 -9.90 -6.75
C TYR A 206 3.63 -11.26 -7.46
N ILE A 207 2.44 -11.71 -7.84
CA ILE A 207 2.24 -12.97 -8.58
C ILE A 207 3.01 -12.94 -9.90
N ARG A 208 2.91 -11.83 -10.65
CA ARG A 208 3.68 -11.66 -11.91
C ARG A 208 5.18 -11.78 -11.66
N GLY A 209 5.70 -11.18 -10.60
CA GLY A 209 7.10 -11.31 -10.23
C GLY A 209 7.51 -12.77 -9.96
N VAL A 210 6.70 -13.49 -9.19
CA VAL A 210 6.94 -14.91 -8.89
C VAL A 210 6.89 -15.77 -10.16
N VAL A 211 5.91 -15.53 -11.04
CA VAL A 211 5.78 -16.24 -12.33
C VAL A 211 6.98 -15.97 -13.24
N ILE A 212 7.48 -14.73 -13.29
CA ILE A 212 8.68 -14.39 -14.07
C ILE A 212 9.88 -15.18 -13.55
N LEU A 213 10.11 -15.20 -12.23
CA LEU A 213 11.22 -15.95 -11.63
C LEU A 213 11.10 -17.47 -11.89
N HIS A 214 9.89 -18.00 -11.78
CA HIS A 214 9.64 -19.41 -12.06
C HIS A 214 9.97 -19.78 -13.51
N LYS A 215 9.56 -18.94 -14.48
CA LYS A 215 9.84 -19.16 -15.91
C LYS A 215 11.33 -19.14 -16.24
N VAL A 216 12.16 -18.41 -15.48
CA VAL A 216 13.61 -18.38 -15.65
C VAL A 216 14.35 -19.41 -14.76
N GLY A 217 13.63 -20.34 -14.14
CA GLY A 217 14.22 -21.42 -13.33
C GLY A 217 14.67 -21.01 -11.92
N VAL A 218 14.38 -19.77 -11.49
CA VAL A 218 14.75 -19.28 -10.15
C VAL A 218 13.65 -19.63 -9.16
N LYS A 219 13.98 -20.45 -8.15
CA LYS A 219 13.03 -20.81 -7.08
C LYS A 219 12.75 -19.61 -6.16
N TRP A 220 11.47 -19.35 -5.90
CA TRP A 220 11.00 -18.40 -4.90
C TRP A 220 10.48 -19.13 -3.66
N PRO A 221 10.92 -18.80 -2.43
CA PRO A 221 10.44 -19.49 -1.23
C PRO A 221 8.94 -19.30 -1.01
N VAL A 222 8.19 -20.39 -0.90
CA VAL A 222 6.72 -20.38 -0.73
C VAL A 222 6.30 -19.59 0.52
N GLY A 223 7.08 -19.67 1.60
CA GLY A 223 6.83 -18.91 2.83
C GLY A 223 6.74 -17.39 2.61
N ARG A 224 7.47 -16.83 1.63
CA ARG A 224 7.37 -15.40 1.27
C ARG A 224 6.02 -15.09 0.63
N THR A 225 5.56 -15.94 -0.27
CA THR A 225 4.26 -15.78 -0.92
C THR A 225 3.12 -15.92 0.08
N ILE A 226 3.18 -16.89 1.00
CA ILE A 226 2.19 -17.05 2.07
C ILE A 226 2.17 -15.82 2.97
N SER A 227 3.35 -15.34 3.40
CA SER A 227 3.44 -14.17 4.28
C SER A 227 2.90 -12.90 3.61
N PHE A 228 3.21 -12.69 2.33
CA PHE A 228 2.64 -11.61 1.55
C PHE A 228 1.12 -11.71 1.45
N ALA A 229 0.58 -12.90 1.15
CA ALA A 229 -0.86 -13.12 1.07
C ALA A 229 -1.57 -12.86 2.41
N LEU A 230 -0.98 -13.28 3.53
CA LEU A 230 -1.49 -12.97 4.87
C LEU A 230 -1.47 -11.47 5.16
N GLY A 231 -0.41 -10.77 4.76
CA GLY A 231 -0.33 -9.30 4.87
C GLY A 231 -1.43 -8.60 4.07
N ILE A 232 -1.66 -9.03 2.82
CA ILE A 232 -2.74 -8.51 1.97
C ILE A 232 -4.12 -8.77 2.59
N ALA A 233 -4.38 -10.00 3.05
CA ALA A 233 -5.65 -10.37 3.69
C ALA A 233 -5.89 -9.58 4.99
N ALA A 234 -4.85 -9.34 5.78
CA ALA A 234 -4.94 -8.54 7.00
C ALA A 234 -5.29 -7.07 6.72
N ILE A 235 -4.72 -6.46 5.67
CA ILE A 235 -5.10 -5.10 5.24
C ILE A 235 -6.55 -5.08 4.76
N ASP A 236 -6.95 -6.05 3.92
CA ASP A 236 -8.33 -6.13 3.42
C ASP A 236 -9.33 -6.25 4.58
N TYR A 237 -9.08 -7.14 5.53
CA TYR A 237 -9.98 -7.33 6.67
C TYR A 237 -10.07 -6.10 7.59
N ALA A 238 -8.95 -5.41 7.83
CA ALA A 238 -8.92 -4.22 8.68
C ALA A 238 -9.44 -2.95 7.99
N THR A 239 -9.59 -2.93 6.65
CA THR A 239 -10.10 -1.77 5.90
C THR A 239 -11.50 -1.99 5.33
N SER A 240 -11.79 -3.20 4.84
CA SER A 240 -13.03 -3.56 4.15
C SER A 240 -13.83 -4.66 4.84
N GLY A 241 -13.19 -5.52 5.64
CA GLY A 241 -13.89 -6.57 6.40
C GLY A 241 -14.73 -6.00 7.54
N GLY A 242 -15.38 -6.89 8.32
CA GLY A 242 -16.23 -6.48 9.42
C GLY A 242 -15.48 -5.64 10.44
N LEU A 243 -14.19 -5.89 10.62
CA LEU A 243 -13.33 -5.05 11.46
C LEU A 243 -13.19 -3.62 10.91
N GLY A 244 -12.94 -3.46 9.61
CA GLY A 244 -12.91 -2.15 8.94
C GLY A 244 -14.26 -1.44 8.96
N LEU A 245 -15.37 -2.19 8.91
CA LEU A 245 -16.71 -1.62 9.09
C LEU A 245 -16.87 -1.07 10.52
N TYR A 246 -16.67 -1.89 11.55
CA TYR A 246 -16.87 -1.50 12.94
C TYR A 246 -15.85 -0.45 13.45
N SER A 247 -14.68 -0.32 12.82
CA SER A 247 -13.67 0.69 13.19
C SER A 247 -14.15 2.13 13.03
N HIS A 248 -15.16 2.36 12.19
CA HIS A 248 -15.76 3.70 12.02
C HIS A 248 -16.70 4.07 13.17
N PHE A 249 -17.14 3.10 13.97
CA PHE A 249 -18.25 3.29 14.91
C PHE A 249 -17.84 3.17 16.39
N ALA A 250 -16.73 2.51 16.70
CA ALA A 250 -16.25 2.38 18.08
C ALA A 250 -14.71 2.38 18.18
N PHE A 251 -14.20 2.98 19.25
CA PHE A 251 -12.77 3.21 19.46
C PHE A 251 -12.02 1.88 19.65
N SER A 252 -12.61 0.90 20.33
CA SER A 252 -11.98 -0.41 20.50
C SER A 252 -11.73 -1.12 19.17
N PHE A 253 -12.72 -1.18 18.27
CA PHE A 253 -12.54 -1.74 16.92
C PHE A 253 -11.60 -0.91 16.06
N HIS A 254 -11.66 0.42 16.19
CA HIS A 254 -10.68 1.32 15.57
C HIS A 254 -9.25 0.93 15.96
N MET A 255 -9.01 0.71 17.25
CA MET A 255 -7.69 0.31 17.74
C MET A 255 -7.27 -1.07 17.21
N ILE A 256 -8.16 -2.06 17.20
CA ILE A 256 -7.87 -3.38 16.61
C ILE A 256 -7.47 -3.23 15.13
N ALA A 257 -8.26 -2.49 14.34
CA ALA A 257 -8.00 -2.28 12.92
C ALA A 257 -6.63 -1.63 12.70
N HIS A 258 -6.33 -0.54 13.41
CA HIS A 258 -5.05 0.15 13.25
C HIS A 258 -3.85 -0.63 13.80
N MET A 259 -4.03 -1.48 14.81
CA MET A 259 -2.97 -2.40 15.24
C MET A 259 -2.67 -3.46 14.18
N ILE A 260 -3.70 -3.99 13.50
CA ILE A 260 -3.48 -4.90 12.37
C ILE A 260 -2.76 -4.18 11.24
N LEU A 261 -3.20 -2.97 10.89
CA LEU A 261 -2.60 -2.17 9.81
C LEU A 261 -1.19 -1.69 10.13
N GLY A 262 -0.90 -1.36 11.39
CA GLY A 262 0.40 -0.86 11.84
C GLY A 262 1.41 -1.94 12.17
N MET A 263 0.98 -3.15 12.56
CA MET A 263 1.89 -4.18 13.05
C MET A 263 1.78 -5.49 12.28
N VAL A 264 0.60 -6.10 12.28
CA VAL A 264 0.43 -7.47 11.77
C VAL A 264 0.62 -7.54 10.26
N ALA A 265 -0.10 -6.69 9.52
CA ALA A 265 -0.04 -6.67 8.07
C ALA A 265 1.35 -6.28 7.54
N PRO A 266 2.02 -5.22 8.05
CA PRO A 266 3.36 -4.86 7.63
C PRO A 266 4.39 -5.98 7.79
N ILE A 267 4.36 -6.75 8.88
CA ILE A 267 5.25 -7.90 9.06
C ILE A 267 5.06 -8.90 7.91
N GLY A 268 3.81 -9.24 7.58
CA GLY A 268 3.49 -10.14 6.48
C GLY A 268 3.99 -9.64 5.12
N ILE A 269 3.76 -8.36 4.83
CA ILE A 269 4.20 -7.72 3.58
C ILE A 269 5.73 -7.72 3.46
N ILE A 270 6.44 -7.34 4.53
CA ILE A 270 7.92 -7.23 4.54
C ILE A 270 8.59 -8.60 4.43
N LEU A 271 8.07 -9.62 5.14
CA LEU A 271 8.56 -11.00 5.02
C LEU A 271 8.29 -11.60 3.63
N GLY A 272 7.35 -11.01 2.87
CA GLY A 272 7.16 -11.28 1.45
C GLY A 272 8.33 -10.90 0.54
N ALA A 273 9.31 -10.12 1.02
CA ALA A 273 10.45 -9.59 0.26
C ALA A 273 10.09 -8.88 -1.07
N PRO A 274 9.10 -7.95 -1.07
CA PRO A 274 8.63 -7.30 -2.29
C PRO A 274 9.74 -6.51 -3.01
N ILE A 275 10.68 -5.89 -2.29
CA ILE A 275 11.77 -5.12 -2.92
C ILE A 275 12.76 -6.07 -3.61
N THR A 276 13.10 -7.20 -2.97
CA THR A 276 13.94 -8.24 -3.58
C THR A 276 13.28 -8.81 -4.83
N LEU A 277 11.97 -9.08 -4.77
CA LEU A 277 11.22 -9.58 -5.91
C LEU A 277 11.25 -8.58 -7.08
N ALA A 278 11.03 -7.29 -6.79
CA ALA A 278 11.11 -6.22 -7.78
C ALA A 278 12.52 -6.12 -8.40
N LEU A 279 13.58 -6.11 -7.60
CA LEU A 279 14.97 -6.03 -8.08
C LEU A 279 15.38 -7.22 -8.96
N ARG A 280 14.78 -8.41 -8.73
CA ARG A 280 15.05 -9.62 -9.52
C ARG A 280 14.22 -9.72 -10.80
N THR A 281 13.13 -8.96 -10.91
CA THR A 281 12.17 -9.08 -12.03
C THR A 281 12.11 -7.84 -12.91
N PHE A 282 12.50 -6.67 -12.40
CA PHE A 282 12.52 -5.44 -13.18
C PHE A 282 13.59 -5.48 -14.26
N PRO A 283 13.26 -5.02 -15.49
CA PRO A 283 14.22 -4.95 -16.58
C PRO A 283 15.33 -3.95 -16.26
N SER A 284 16.55 -4.30 -16.66
CA SER A 284 17.69 -3.39 -16.68
C SER A 284 17.53 -2.32 -17.77
N GLY A 285 18.34 -1.27 -17.69
CA GLY A 285 18.52 -0.29 -18.76
C GLY A 285 18.94 -0.92 -20.09
N ARG A 286 18.57 -0.30 -21.21
CA ARG A 286 18.92 -0.80 -22.56
C ARG A 286 20.34 -0.43 -22.96
N ASP A 287 20.81 0.72 -22.52
CA ASP A 287 22.13 1.25 -22.77
C ASP A 287 22.68 1.89 -21.48
N GLU A 288 23.90 2.42 -21.54
CA GLU A 288 24.56 3.05 -20.39
C GLU A 288 23.89 4.37 -19.96
N ASN A 289 23.04 4.96 -20.82
CA ASN A 289 22.36 6.24 -20.59
C ASN A 289 20.93 6.05 -20.00
N GLU A 290 20.26 4.91 -20.24
CA GLU A 290 18.94 4.58 -19.71
C GLU A 290 19.07 3.79 -18.40
N ARG A 291 18.74 4.39 -17.25
CA ARG A 291 18.78 3.69 -15.95
C ARG A 291 17.82 2.49 -15.84
N GLY A 292 16.70 2.51 -16.57
CA GLY A 292 15.64 1.52 -16.47
C GLY A 292 14.91 1.50 -15.11
N MET A 293 13.86 0.69 -14.98
CA MET A 293 13.06 0.59 -13.74
C MET A 293 13.87 -0.01 -12.59
N LYS A 294 14.73 -1.00 -12.88
CA LYS A 294 15.64 -1.57 -11.90
C LYS A 294 16.65 -0.55 -11.40
N GLY A 295 17.29 0.20 -12.30
CA GLY A 295 18.26 1.24 -11.89
C GLY A 295 17.62 2.39 -11.13
N LEU A 296 16.38 2.77 -11.46
CA LEU A 296 15.61 3.75 -10.68
C LEU A 296 15.35 3.24 -9.26
N LEU A 297 14.91 1.99 -9.11
CA LEU A 297 14.69 1.38 -7.79
C LEU A 297 15.99 1.34 -6.99
N VAL A 298 17.11 0.93 -7.59
CA VAL A 298 18.42 0.96 -6.95
C VAL A 298 18.83 2.38 -6.55
N ALA A 299 18.60 3.39 -7.40
CA ALA A 299 18.91 4.78 -7.10
C ALA A 299 18.09 5.31 -5.92
N ILE A 300 16.80 4.96 -5.83
CA ILE A 300 15.94 5.29 -4.68
C ILE A 300 16.47 4.61 -3.42
N LEU A 301 16.85 3.33 -3.51
CA LEU A 301 17.39 2.56 -2.40
C LEU A 301 18.70 3.13 -1.84
N HIS A 302 19.48 3.85 -2.65
CA HIS A 302 20.74 4.50 -2.23
C HIS A 302 20.58 6.01 -1.98
N SER A 303 19.35 6.53 -1.98
CA SER A 303 19.10 7.96 -1.81
C SER A 303 19.25 8.41 -0.35
N LYS A 304 19.73 9.63 -0.13
CA LYS A 304 19.85 10.22 1.22
C LYS A 304 18.52 10.29 1.98
N PRO A 305 17.38 10.66 1.37
CA PRO A 305 16.10 10.67 2.07
C PRO A 305 15.71 9.29 2.58
N LEU A 306 15.87 8.25 1.76
CA LEU A 306 15.57 6.89 2.20
C LEU A 306 16.53 6.45 3.32
N ALA A 307 17.82 6.77 3.23
CA ALA A 307 18.79 6.45 4.27
C ALA A 307 18.49 7.16 5.62
N LEU A 308 17.82 8.31 5.60
CA LEU A 308 17.32 8.98 6.80
C LEU A 308 16.06 8.27 7.34
N LEU A 309 15.09 7.98 6.47
CA LEU A 309 13.85 7.30 6.86
C LEU A 309 14.11 5.90 7.44
N THR A 310 15.07 5.17 6.89
CA THR A 310 15.45 3.83 7.37
C THR A 310 16.41 3.86 8.58
N HIS A 311 16.69 5.04 9.15
CA HIS A 311 17.40 5.13 10.41
C HIS A 311 16.50 4.61 11.54
N PRO A 312 16.97 3.71 12.42
CA PRO A 312 16.11 3.02 13.38
C PRO A 312 15.38 3.97 14.35
N ILE A 313 16.03 5.06 14.79
CA ILE A 313 15.38 6.07 15.64
C ILE A 313 14.30 6.85 14.88
N VAL A 314 14.53 7.14 13.58
CA VAL A 314 13.56 7.84 12.74
C VAL A 314 12.36 6.94 12.48
N ALA A 315 12.61 5.67 12.15
CA ALA A 315 11.57 4.66 11.99
C ALA A 315 10.75 4.49 13.28
N LEU A 316 11.40 4.41 14.44
CA LEU A 316 10.73 4.37 15.75
C LEU A 316 9.88 5.63 16.01
N ALA A 317 10.41 6.82 15.70
CA ALA A 317 9.69 8.07 15.85
C ALA A 317 8.45 8.15 14.95
N PHE A 318 8.53 7.66 13.70
CA PHE A 318 7.36 7.54 12.83
C PHE A 318 6.37 6.48 13.32
N PHE A 319 6.87 5.38 13.88
CA PHE A 319 6.04 4.29 14.38
C PHE A 319 5.28 4.68 15.64
N ASP A 320 5.98 4.89 16.76
CA ASP A 320 5.33 5.19 18.04
C ASP A 320 5.12 6.68 18.29
N GLY A 321 6.06 7.54 17.84
CA GLY A 321 5.91 8.98 18.03
C GLY A 321 4.68 9.54 17.32
N SER A 322 4.30 8.95 16.18
CA SER A 322 3.08 9.32 15.48
C SER A 322 1.80 8.94 16.23
N LEU A 323 1.81 7.91 17.09
CA LEU A 323 0.66 7.56 17.94
C LEU A 323 0.31 8.71 18.88
N PHE A 324 1.32 9.29 19.53
CA PHE A 324 1.11 10.42 20.44
C PHE A 324 0.56 11.64 19.69
N ILE A 325 1.15 11.97 18.53
CA ILE A 325 0.67 13.07 17.70
C ILE A 325 -0.77 12.81 17.24
N MET A 326 -1.10 11.60 16.83
CA MET A 326 -2.41 11.28 16.31
C MET A 326 -3.49 11.37 17.39
N TYR A 327 -3.31 10.66 18.51
CA TYR A 327 -4.36 10.47 19.50
C TYR A 327 -4.39 11.52 20.63
N PHE A 328 -3.26 12.18 20.94
CA PHE A 328 -3.21 13.21 21.99
C PHE A 328 -3.23 14.64 21.43
N THR A 329 -3.57 14.81 20.16
CA THR A 329 -3.89 16.11 19.56
C THR A 329 -5.29 16.06 18.94
N SER A 330 -5.79 17.19 18.43
CA SER A 330 -7.06 17.24 17.70
C SER A 330 -7.03 16.47 16.35
N LEU A 331 -5.86 15.95 15.95
CA LEU A 331 -5.69 15.26 14.68
C LEU A 331 -6.59 14.04 14.54
N PHE A 332 -6.73 13.22 15.59
CA PHE A 332 -7.58 12.02 15.54
C PHE A 332 -9.05 12.34 15.25
N GLY A 333 -9.67 13.22 16.06
CA GLY A 333 -11.05 13.65 15.83
C GLY A 333 -11.26 14.26 14.45
N ASN A 334 -10.34 15.15 14.01
CA ASN A 334 -10.40 15.77 12.69
C ASN A 334 -10.33 14.73 11.55
N LEU A 335 -9.42 13.75 11.64
CA LEU A 335 -9.29 12.72 10.61
C LEU A 335 -10.46 11.74 10.60
N MET A 336 -11.08 11.43 11.75
CA MET A 336 -12.26 10.55 11.82
C MET A 336 -13.50 11.16 11.15
N THR A 337 -13.65 12.49 11.18
CA THR A 337 -14.84 13.15 10.62
C THR A 337 -14.96 13.07 9.10
N GLY A 338 -13.88 12.73 8.38
CA GLY A 338 -13.88 12.68 6.92
C GLY A 338 -13.28 11.40 6.37
N HIS A 339 -13.85 10.90 5.27
CA HIS A 339 -13.36 9.69 4.60
C HIS A 339 -11.88 9.80 4.18
N SER A 340 -11.45 10.96 3.66
CA SER A 340 -10.05 11.21 3.32
C SER A 340 -9.14 11.21 4.53
N GLY A 341 -9.63 11.68 5.69
CA GLY A 341 -8.87 11.67 6.94
C GLY A 341 -8.63 10.26 7.44
N HIS A 342 -9.67 9.43 7.49
CA HIS A 342 -9.56 8.02 7.88
C HIS A 342 -8.68 7.22 6.91
N LEU A 343 -8.79 7.47 5.60
CA LEU A 343 -7.90 6.90 4.59
C LEU A 343 -6.43 7.28 4.84
N LEU A 344 -6.14 8.55 5.09
CA LEU A 344 -4.79 9.03 5.39
C LEU A 344 -4.24 8.37 6.66
N MET A 345 -5.07 8.18 7.66
CA MET A 345 -4.72 7.47 8.89
C MET A 345 -4.39 6.00 8.61
N ASN A 346 -5.22 5.28 7.86
CA ASN A 346 -4.94 3.90 7.45
C ASN A 346 -3.62 3.79 6.69
N ILE A 347 -3.40 4.65 5.67
CA ILE A 347 -2.16 4.69 4.90
C ILE A 347 -0.96 4.98 5.80
N HIS A 348 -1.07 5.95 6.72
CA HIS A 348 -0.01 6.30 7.65
C HIS A 348 0.41 5.10 8.51
N PHE A 349 -0.54 4.41 9.15
CA PHE A 349 -0.22 3.25 9.99
C PHE A 349 0.42 2.11 9.20
N ILE A 350 -0.10 1.82 8.00
CA ILE A 350 0.45 0.83 7.08
C ILE A 350 1.91 1.18 6.72
N LEU A 351 2.18 2.43 6.36
CA LEU A 351 3.51 2.88 5.95
C LEU A 351 4.50 2.98 7.13
N ALA A 352 4.07 3.49 8.27
CA ALA A 352 4.88 3.58 9.48
C ALA A 352 5.28 2.18 9.96
N GLY A 353 4.33 1.25 9.98
CA GLY A 353 4.59 -0.16 10.26
C GLY A 353 5.54 -0.80 9.26
N MET A 354 5.31 -0.63 7.95
CA MET A 354 6.22 -1.17 6.93
C MET A 354 7.63 -0.63 7.08
N LEU A 355 7.78 0.67 7.37
CA LEU A 355 9.08 1.29 7.60
C LEU A 355 9.78 0.69 8.82
N PHE A 356 9.10 0.62 9.96
CA PHE A 356 9.66 0.07 11.19
C PHE A 356 10.08 -1.39 11.03
N PHE A 357 9.16 -2.25 10.59
CA PHE A 357 9.46 -3.68 10.43
C PHE A 357 10.44 -3.97 9.30
N HIS A 358 10.53 -3.12 8.26
CA HIS A 358 11.59 -3.19 7.26
C HIS A 358 12.98 -2.93 7.87
N VAL A 359 13.11 -1.97 8.79
CA VAL A 359 14.38 -1.65 9.44
C VAL A 359 14.81 -2.73 10.44
N ILE A 360 13.85 -3.30 11.19
CA ILE A 360 14.15 -4.25 12.26
C ILE A 360 14.24 -5.70 11.74
N VAL A 361 13.20 -6.20 11.09
CA VAL A 361 13.07 -7.63 10.72
C VAL A 361 13.22 -7.85 9.22
N GLY A 362 13.28 -6.78 8.43
CA GLY A 362 13.31 -6.84 6.97
C GLY A 362 14.45 -7.68 6.40
N ILE A 363 14.09 -8.54 5.45
CA ILE A 363 15.02 -9.36 4.66
C ILE A 363 15.38 -8.72 3.31
N ASP A 364 14.69 -7.63 2.98
CA ASP A 364 14.95 -6.83 1.78
C ASP A 364 16.21 -5.96 1.95
N PRO A 365 16.88 -5.55 0.85
CA PRO A 365 18.06 -4.70 0.92
C PRO A 365 17.75 -3.36 1.61
N ASN A 366 18.55 -3.02 2.63
CA ASN A 366 18.49 -1.73 3.32
C ASN A 366 19.75 -0.90 2.99
N PRO A 367 19.63 0.42 2.74
CA PRO A 367 20.78 1.30 2.54
C PRO A 367 21.82 1.21 3.67
N ARG A 368 21.41 0.87 4.89
CA ARG A 368 22.29 0.73 6.05
C ARG A 368 22.11 -0.63 6.72
N LYS A 369 23.22 -1.29 7.05
CA LYS A 369 23.19 -2.48 7.91
C LYS A 369 23.11 -2.02 9.37
N VAL A 370 21.91 -2.11 9.95
CA VAL A 370 21.72 -1.83 11.38
C VAL A 370 22.23 -3.03 12.20
N PRO A 371 23.15 -2.84 13.15
CA PRO A 371 23.64 -3.91 14.02
C PRO A 371 22.50 -4.56 14.81
N HIS A 372 22.57 -5.88 15.02
CA HIS A 372 21.52 -6.63 15.72
C HIS A 372 21.23 -6.10 17.13
N LEU A 373 22.26 -5.73 17.89
CA LEU A 373 22.10 -5.13 19.21
C LEU A 373 21.29 -3.82 19.18
N VAL A 374 21.53 -2.97 18.18
CA VAL A 374 20.77 -1.72 18.01
C VAL A 374 19.30 -2.02 17.71
N ARG A 375 19.00 -3.02 16.89
CA ARG A 375 17.62 -3.45 16.61
C ARG A 375 16.93 -3.94 17.88
N ILE A 376 17.62 -4.74 18.70
CA ILE A 376 17.12 -5.25 19.98
C ILE A 376 16.79 -4.08 20.93
N ILE A 377 17.70 -3.12 21.09
CA ILE A 377 17.48 -1.93 21.93
C ILE A 377 16.27 -1.13 21.43
N VAL A 378 16.16 -0.94 20.11
CA VAL A 378 15.05 -0.19 19.50
C VAL A 378 13.73 -0.93 19.68
N LEU A 379 13.70 -2.26 19.64
CA LEU A 379 12.50 -3.04 19.94
C LEU A 379 12.08 -2.89 21.40
N PHE A 380 13.00 -2.96 22.35
CA PHE A 380 12.67 -2.71 23.76
C PHE A 380 12.17 -1.27 24.00
N ALA A 381 12.77 -0.29 23.32
CA ALA A 381 12.29 1.09 23.35
C ALA A 381 10.88 1.18 22.78
N ALA A 382 10.60 0.53 21.65
CA ALA A 382 9.27 0.48 21.04
C ALA A 382 8.22 -0.13 21.99
N MET A 383 8.50 -1.31 22.54
CA MET A 383 7.64 -1.95 23.56
C MET A 383 7.33 -0.99 24.71
N SER A 384 8.36 -0.37 25.27
CA SER A 384 8.21 0.56 26.40
C SER A 384 7.32 1.76 26.02
N ILE A 385 7.61 2.42 24.91
CA ILE A 385 6.89 3.62 24.45
C ILE A 385 5.42 3.26 24.14
N HIS A 386 5.19 2.14 23.46
CA HIS A 386 3.85 1.66 23.12
C HIS A 386 3.04 1.28 24.36
N ALA A 387 3.68 0.65 25.35
CA ALA A 387 3.05 0.34 26.62
C ALA A 387 2.63 1.63 27.36
N PHE A 388 3.49 2.65 27.40
CA PHE A 388 3.13 3.95 27.97
C PHE A 388 1.97 4.62 27.23
N PHE A 389 1.96 4.57 25.89
CA PHE A 389 0.84 5.06 25.08
C PHE A 389 -0.49 4.40 25.48
N SER A 390 -0.48 3.07 25.63
CA SER A 390 -1.67 2.30 25.99
C SER A 390 -2.16 2.59 27.41
N ILE A 391 -1.23 2.71 28.37
CA ILE A 391 -1.56 3.10 29.75
C ILE A 391 -2.14 4.52 29.78
N ALA A 392 -1.58 5.45 29.01
CA ALA A 392 -2.10 6.81 28.92
C ALA A 392 -3.53 6.84 28.35
N LEU A 393 -3.83 6.03 27.33
CA LEU A 393 -5.20 5.84 26.81
C LEU A 393 -6.16 5.31 27.88
N MET A 394 -5.75 4.26 28.61
CA MET A 394 -6.56 3.65 29.68
C MET A 394 -6.78 4.59 30.88
N SER A 395 -5.83 5.51 31.10
CA SER A 395 -5.87 6.48 32.20
C SER A 395 -6.64 7.75 31.85
N SER A 396 -6.93 7.99 30.57
CA SER A 396 -7.66 9.18 30.14
C SER A 396 -9.09 9.18 30.69
N SER A 397 -9.51 10.34 31.21
CA SER A 397 -10.88 10.65 31.62
C SER A 397 -11.66 11.43 30.56
N ALA A 398 -11.00 11.84 29.47
CA ALA A 398 -11.59 12.56 28.36
C ALA A 398 -11.60 11.71 27.08
N LEU A 399 -12.61 11.95 26.24
CA LEU A 399 -12.68 11.34 24.92
C LEU A 399 -11.67 12.03 23.98
N LEU A 400 -10.76 11.25 23.41
CA LEU A 400 -9.69 11.74 22.56
C LEU A 400 -10.14 12.03 21.12
N ASP A 401 -11.29 11.51 20.73
CA ASP A 401 -11.91 11.63 19.41
C ASP A 401 -12.59 13.00 19.18
N GLY A 402 -12.55 13.90 20.16
CA GLY A 402 -13.24 15.19 20.09
C GLY A 402 -14.77 15.09 20.02
N GLY A 403 -15.36 13.96 20.43
CA GLY A 403 -16.81 13.73 20.39
C GLY A 403 -17.33 13.12 19.10
N TYR A 404 -16.45 12.67 18.19
CA TYR A 404 -16.84 11.98 16.96
C TYR A 404 -17.76 10.77 17.21
N PHE A 405 -17.34 9.82 18.05
CA PHE A 405 -18.11 8.63 18.38
C PHE A 405 -19.40 8.96 19.14
N ALA A 406 -19.39 10.02 19.96
CA ALA A 406 -20.60 10.51 20.61
C ALA A 406 -21.63 11.01 19.60
N SER A 407 -21.17 11.65 18.51
CA SER A 407 -22.04 12.19 17.46
C SER A 407 -22.76 11.12 16.64
N LEU A 408 -22.25 9.88 16.63
CA LEU A 408 -22.85 8.75 15.89
C LEU A 408 -24.10 8.17 16.58
N GLN A 409 -24.27 8.42 17.90
CA GLN A 409 -25.43 7.95 18.69
C GLN A 409 -25.71 6.44 18.53
N ARG A 410 -24.66 5.63 18.48
CA ARG A 410 -24.76 4.17 18.34
C ARG A 410 -25.58 3.54 19.48
N PRO A 411 -26.40 2.50 19.20
CA PRO A 411 -27.24 1.86 20.22
C PRO A 411 -26.51 0.81 21.07
N TRP A 412 -25.25 0.50 20.75
CA TRP A 412 -24.41 -0.48 21.42
C TRP A 412 -23.08 0.18 21.83
N PHE A 413 -22.42 -0.34 22.87
CA PHE A 413 -21.22 0.26 23.46
C PHE A 413 -21.42 1.75 23.81
N ILE A 414 -22.49 2.05 24.55
CA ILE A 414 -22.92 3.42 24.87
C ILE A 414 -21.95 4.16 25.81
N ASP A 415 -21.18 3.44 26.63
CA ASP A 415 -20.11 4.02 27.44
C ASP A 415 -18.84 4.20 26.60
N LEU A 416 -18.68 5.42 26.08
CA LEU A 416 -17.59 5.78 25.17
C LEU A 416 -16.22 5.79 25.87
N ILE A 417 -16.17 6.13 27.17
CA ILE A 417 -14.92 6.12 27.94
C ILE A 417 -14.51 4.67 28.21
N ALA A 418 -15.45 3.78 28.55
CA ALA A 418 -15.16 2.35 28.68
C ALA A 418 -14.65 1.75 27.36
N ASP A 419 -15.27 2.11 26.23
CA ASP A 419 -14.83 1.70 24.89
C ASP A 419 -13.41 2.20 24.54
N GLN A 420 -13.07 3.44 24.90
CA GLN A 420 -11.72 3.99 24.72
C GLN A 420 -10.69 3.25 25.59
N LYS A 421 -11.02 2.98 26.85
CA LYS A 421 -10.13 2.23 27.76
C LYS A 421 -9.91 0.80 27.29
N LEU A 422 -10.96 0.15 26.78
CA LEU A 422 -10.86 -1.16 26.14
C LEU A 422 -9.93 -1.09 24.93
N GLY A 423 -10.05 -0.06 24.09
CA GLY A 423 -9.11 0.20 23.00
C GLY A 423 -7.67 0.33 23.50
N GLY A 424 -7.42 1.07 24.58
CA GLY A 424 -6.09 1.14 25.20
C GLY A 424 -5.55 -0.23 25.65
N SER A 425 -6.38 -1.07 26.30
CA SER A 425 -5.98 -2.42 26.70
C SER A 425 -5.69 -3.34 25.51
N ILE A 426 -6.47 -3.22 24.43
CA ILE A 426 -6.24 -3.92 23.17
C ILE A 426 -4.92 -3.48 22.53
N GLY A 427 -4.68 -2.17 22.47
CA GLY A 427 -3.44 -1.59 21.95
C GLY A 427 -2.22 -2.16 22.67
N TRP A 428 -2.30 -2.29 23.99
CA TRP A 428 -1.25 -2.95 24.79
C TRP A 428 -1.04 -4.40 24.36
N ALA A 429 -2.08 -5.23 24.40
CA ALA A 429 -1.95 -6.66 24.13
C ALA A 429 -1.50 -6.96 22.68
N MET A 430 -2.08 -6.25 21.71
CA MET A 430 -1.73 -6.40 20.29
C MET A 430 -0.41 -5.73 19.93
N GLY A 431 0.06 -4.78 20.74
CA GLY A 431 1.35 -4.13 20.57
C GLY A 431 2.53 -5.03 20.92
N GLU A 432 2.47 -5.68 22.08
CA GLU A 432 3.61 -6.43 22.61
C GLU A 432 3.86 -7.75 21.87
N ILE A 433 2.81 -8.47 21.46
CA ILE A 433 2.96 -9.80 20.86
C ILE A 433 3.79 -9.75 19.55
N PRO A 434 3.50 -8.89 18.56
CA PRO A 434 4.30 -8.79 17.35
C PRO A 434 5.74 -8.33 17.62
N ILE A 435 5.94 -7.42 18.58
CA ILE A 435 7.28 -6.92 18.90
C ILE A 435 8.13 -8.01 19.56
N VAL A 436 7.55 -8.82 20.45
CA VAL A 436 8.23 -9.99 21.04
C VAL A 436 8.60 -11.01 19.95
N ILE A 437 7.71 -11.27 19.00
CA ILE A 437 8.02 -12.15 17.85
C ILE A 437 9.18 -11.56 17.02
N ALA A 438 9.16 -10.25 16.76
CA ALA A 438 10.24 -9.56 16.05
C ALA A 438 11.57 -9.60 16.82
N LEU A 439 11.53 -9.51 18.15
CA LEU A 439 12.67 -9.62 19.04
C LEU A 439 13.30 -11.01 18.96
N ILE A 440 12.48 -12.06 19.09
CA ILE A 440 12.92 -13.46 18.92
C ILE A 440 13.52 -13.67 17.53
N ALA A 441 12.85 -13.18 16.48
CA ALA A 441 13.34 -13.30 15.11
C ALA A 441 14.69 -12.59 14.91
N THR A 442 14.86 -11.40 15.49
CA THR A 442 16.12 -10.63 15.42
C THR A 442 17.23 -11.34 16.19
N PHE A 443 16.93 -11.90 17.36
CA PHE A 443 17.89 -12.68 18.13
C PHE A 443 18.34 -13.94 17.38
N ILE A 444 17.41 -14.68 16.78
CA ILE A 444 17.73 -15.85 15.94
C ILE A 444 18.58 -15.44 14.73
N GLN A 445 18.30 -14.30 14.10
CA GLN A 445 19.12 -13.77 12.99
C GLN A 445 20.54 -13.46 13.46
N TRP A 446 20.67 -12.82 14.62
CA TRP A 446 21.96 -12.51 15.22
C TRP A 446 22.81 -13.76 15.46
N VAL A 447 22.27 -14.75 16.19
CA VAL A 447 22.99 -16.00 16.49
C VAL A 447 23.43 -16.72 15.21
N ARG A 448 22.57 -16.72 14.17
CA ARG A 448 22.88 -17.36 12.88
C ARG A 448 23.96 -16.62 12.10
N ASP A 449 23.94 -15.30 12.12
CA ASP A 449 24.94 -14.48 11.42
C ASP A 449 26.29 -14.56 12.12
N ASP A 450 26.33 -14.51 13.45
CA ASP A 450 27.56 -14.68 14.24
C ASP A 450 28.18 -16.06 14.02
N ALA A 451 27.37 -17.13 14.02
CA ALA A 451 27.86 -18.48 13.73
C ALA A 451 28.43 -18.62 12.30
N ARG A 452 27.85 -17.92 11.32
CA ARG A 452 28.36 -17.90 9.94
C ARG A 452 29.65 -17.11 9.82
N GLU A 453 29.74 -15.98 10.52
CA GLU A 453 30.93 -15.14 10.55
C GLU A 453 32.09 -15.85 11.23
N ALA A 454 31.88 -16.48 12.39
CA ALA A 454 32.86 -17.31 13.07
C ALA A 454 33.40 -18.40 12.13
N LYS A 455 32.52 -19.17 11.48
CA LYS A 455 32.93 -20.20 10.51
C LYS A 455 33.69 -19.66 9.30
N ARG A 456 33.39 -18.42 8.87
CA ARG A 456 34.13 -17.77 7.79
C ARG A 456 35.54 -17.37 8.24
N LEU A 457 35.67 -16.86 9.46
CA LEU A 457 36.95 -16.50 10.06
C LEU A 457 37.82 -17.74 10.27
N ASP A 458 37.27 -18.83 10.82
CA ASP A 458 37.96 -20.10 11.01
C ASP A 458 38.51 -20.63 9.67
N ARG A 459 37.66 -20.68 8.63
CA ARG A 459 38.09 -21.11 7.28
C ARG A 459 39.19 -20.23 6.68
N ASN A 460 39.18 -18.93 6.98
CA ASN A 460 40.22 -18.03 6.51
C ASN A 460 41.52 -18.22 7.29
N SER A 461 41.45 -18.46 8.60
CA SER A 461 42.60 -18.80 9.44
C SER A 461 43.23 -20.12 8.97
N ASP A 462 42.44 -21.19 8.80
CA ASP A 462 42.91 -22.48 8.28
C ASP A 462 43.65 -22.33 6.94
N ARG A 463 43.10 -21.50 6.04
CA ARG A 463 43.73 -21.19 4.75
C ARG A 463 45.07 -20.48 4.92
N LEU A 464 45.12 -19.43 5.74
CA LEU A 464 46.37 -18.67 5.97
C LEU A 464 47.45 -19.56 6.59
N LEU A 465 47.08 -20.39 7.58
CA LEU A 465 47.96 -21.38 8.19
C LEU A 465 48.50 -22.38 7.15
N SER A 466 47.64 -22.88 6.25
CA SER A 466 48.07 -23.79 5.17
C SER A 466 49.02 -23.15 4.15
N GLU A 467 48.94 -21.82 3.98
CA GLU A 467 49.84 -21.04 3.11
C GLU A 467 51.12 -20.59 3.84
N GLY A 468 51.31 -20.97 5.11
CA GLY A 468 52.42 -20.52 5.94
C GLY A 468 52.39 -19.02 6.29
N LYS A 469 51.24 -18.38 6.12
CA LYS A 469 51.03 -16.97 6.48
C LYS A 469 50.47 -16.89 7.90
N PRO A 470 50.94 -15.96 8.74
CA PRO A 470 50.36 -15.76 10.06
C PRO A 470 48.90 -15.31 9.91
N ASP A 471 48.02 -15.89 10.71
CA ASP A 471 46.65 -15.39 10.82
C ASP A 471 46.60 -14.15 11.73
N ALA A 472 45.43 -13.54 11.83
CA ALA A 472 45.26 -12.31 12.62
C ALA A 472 45.57 -12.51 14.12
N LEU A 473 45.37 -13.71 14.67
CA LEU A 473 45.69 -14.03 16.07
C LEU A 473 47.20 -14.16 16.27
N VAL A 474 47.89 -14.82 15.35
CA VAL A 474 49.36 -14.92 15.36
C VAL A 474 49.99 -13.53 15.22
N GLU A 475 49.49 -12.70 14.31
CA GLU A 475 49.96 -11.32 14.13
C GLU A 475 49.71 -10.46 15.39
N TYR A 476 48.53 -10.59 16.01
CA TYR A 476 48.22 -9.89 17.26
C TYR A 476 49.09 -10.35 18.43
N ASN A 477 49.34 -11.67 18.57
CA ASN A 477 50.23 -12.22 19.58
C ASN A 477 51.68 -11.74 19.37
N GLN A 478 52.14 -11.64 18.12
CA GLN A 478 53.45 -11.06 17.80
C GLN A 478 53.53 -9.58 18.15
N TYR A 479 52.46 -8.82 17.94
CA TYR A 479 52.38 -7.42 18.36
C TYR A 479 52.46 -7.26 19.88
N LEU A 480 51.70 -8.06 20.64
CA LEU A 480 51.76 -8.07 22.11
C LEU A 480 53.15 -8.47 22.62
N ALA A 481 53.78 -9.46 21.99
CA ALA A 481 55.14 -9.88 22.32
C ALA A 481 56.15 -8.75 22.12
N LYS A 482 56.05 -7.99 21.01
CA LYS A 482 56.88 -6.80 20.76
C LYS A 482 56.65 -5.70 21.80
N LEU A 483 55.41 -5.48 22.23
CA LEU A 483 55.08 -4.52 23.29
C LEU A 483 55.74 -4.92 24.62
N ALA A 484 55.60 -6.18 25.02
CA ALA A 484 56.21 -6.71 26.23
C ALA A 484 57.75 -6.64 26.19
N GLU A 485 58.36 -6.87 25.02
CA GLU A 485 59.80 -6.75 24.83
C GLU A 485 60.27 -5.28 24.95
N ASN A 486 59.51 -4.35 24.36
CA ASN A 486 59.81 -2.92 24.45
C ASN A 486 59.69 -2.39 25.89
N ASP A 487 58.71 -2.86 26.66
CA ASP A 487 58.56 -2.48 28.07
C ASP A 487 59.71 -3.03 28.93
N ARG A 488 60.16 -4.27 28.66
CA ARG A 488 61.37 -4.83 29.31
C ARG A 488 62.67 -4.12 28.95
N ARG A 489 62.73 -3.41 27.83
CA ARG A 489 63.91 -2.61 27.45
C ARG A 489 63.90 -1.20 28.05
N LYS A 490 62.74 -0.73 28.55
CA LYS A 490 62.57 0.60 29.14
C LYS A 490 62.69 0.61 30.67
N ASN A 491 62.43 -0.52 31.31
CA ASN A 491 62.72 -0.78 32.72
C ASN A 491 64.09 -1.45 32.85
#